data_AF-T0SQB2-F1
#
_entry.id   AF-T0SQB2-F1
#
_cell.length_a   1.000
_cell.length_b   1.000
_cell.length_c   1.000
_cell.angle_alpha   90.00
_cell.angle_beta   90.00
_cell.angle_gamma   90.00
#
_symmetry.space_group_name_H-M   'P 1'
#
loop_
_entity.id
_entity.type
_entity.pdbx_description
1 polymer ?
#
loop_
_entity_poly.entity_id
_entity_poly.type
_entity_poly.pdbx_seq_one_letter_code
_entity_poly.pdbx_strand_id
1 'polypeptide(L)'
;MISFYISGQANFAWSESFFSNNSILLSFENLVKNTILKTKKLTSEENSSSILNNANEISSIELTPAQIENLIILAPESYSELFMSNSCSLYVFLKEGVQFLNDIDLKALEVNIKYANGKKEQKKISRELFSTLYFKHKCSKQNDYFSLTSTERLKKTLEREKIELPYDDESCKAALENWKTKLITPHLCAKIWKVNDSKSKRAILKSQSNIEIAQRAALNEAIRTGDAIEESFNDVEYTFLNKFCGKMHSKSLFCSNYGTNEIWKLVENFQAPEYKLSWKCKVLTGKDKLTRPELLSCMSKLRNTPTICETNGSFPGEVLLPMPNCAQISEALVLSKLKTDYHDCPTTISNTGIVTAYRIMKHFGKITKEVEINDCVFPSYASIFDIFKESKEESKWPLSLCYIDPVTKKEVCELYVPGNHPSYSLSQNNVITSILYKSRLSPTRTKCSVVSSDEYKPSRLKFRSGCWIIPSEESCTSEKCTMRIIFDGKEALNIYTRGELNFPFEKLKYNTTMRSLLQMIEETKQIQIQEIQSLTSAKFFLTKKKEGIIAGQGCAQDLYPQFFISEYPNQCTPLPFIVDGVKELDGKTYFVTRTGLDDVHSPRIVPWTNILSAVARHSKLHPLKLWSFYGLN
;
A
#
# COMPACT_ATOMS: atom_id res chain seq x y z
N MET A 1 30.71 15.25 -6.90
CA MET A 1 31.91 15.48 -7.75
C MET A 1 33.00 16.32 -7.09
N ILE A 2 32.69 17.43 -6.38
CA ILE A 2 33.67 18.13 -5.50
C ILE A 2 34.16 17.21 -4.36
N SER A 3 33.31 16.32 -3.87
CA SER A 3 33.63 15.40 -2.76
C SER A 3 34.62 14.29 -3.13
N PHE A 4 34.75 13.91 -4.41
CA PHE A 4 35.62 12.81 -4.84
C PHE A 4 37.07 13.25 -5.09
N TYR A 5 37.31 14.54 -5.35
CA TYR A 5 38.67 15.09 -5.42
C TYR A 5 39.29 15.36 -4.04
N ILE A 6 38.51 15.22 -2.96
CA ILE A 6 38.93 15.60 -1.60
C ILE A 6 39.24 14.38 -0.71
N SER A 7 38.85 13.15 -1.06
CA SER A 7 39.02 11.98 -0.20
C SER A 7 40.30 11.17 -0.44
N GLY A 8 41.40 11.81 -0.83
CA GLY A 8 42.74 11.24 -0.84
C GLY A 8 43.61 11.83 0.28
N GLN A 9 43.63 11.16 1.43
CA GLN A 9 44.55 11.35 2.57
C GLN A 9 45.26 12.72 2.71
N ALA A 10 44.61 13.67 3.37
CA ALA A 10 45.27 14.67 4.21
C ALA A 10 44.22 15.32 5.14
N ASN A 11 44.45 15.28 6.45
CA ASN A 11 43.71 16.11 7.40
C ASN A 11 44.06 17.58 7.12
N PHE A 12 43.18 18.28 6.40
CA PHE A 12 43.17 19.75 6.38
C PHE A 12 41.95 20.24 7.16
N ALA A 13 42.21 20.82 8.34
CA ALA A 13 41.25 21.64 9.04
C ALA A 13 41.01 22.91 8.21
N TRP A 14 39.80 23.09 7.71
CA TRP A 14 39.41 24.33 7.02
C TRP A 14 38.82 25.29 8.04
N SER A 15 39.45 26.46 8.18
CA SER A 15 38.93 27.61 8.90
C SER A 15 37.75 28.23 8.14
N GLU A 16 36.86 28.92 8.85
CA GLU A 16 35.59 29.53 8.38
C GLU A 16 35.71 30.61 7.27
N SER A 17 36.84 30.71 6.57
CA SER A 17 37.08 31.72 5.54
C SER A 17 36.74 31.29 4.10
N PHE A 18 36.19 30.09 3.88
CA PHE A 18 35.97 29.53 2.53
C PHE A 18 34.73 30.03 1.77
N PHE A 19 33.86 30.85 2.39
CA PHE A 19 32.61 31.32 1.79
C PHE A 19 32.75 32.56 0.88
N SER A 20 33.93 32.90 0.36
CA SER A 20 34.16 34.12 -0.45
C SER A 20 34.46 33.90 -1.95
N ASN A 21 34.55 32.67 -2.46
CA ASN A 21 34.99 32.45 -3.85
C ASN A 21 33.86 32.17 -4.85
N ASN A 22 33.19 33.25 -5.30
CA ASN A 22 32.40 33.26 -6.54
C ASN A 22 33.20 32.81 -7.78
N SER A 23 34.54 32.88 -7.75
CA SER A 23 35.44 32.55 -8.86
C SER A 23 35.48 31.06 -9.22
N ILE A 24 35.39 30.16 -8.24
CA ILE A 24 35.42 28.71 -8.48
C ILE A 24 34.11 28.24 -9.10
N LEU A 25 32.98 28.77 -8.60
CA LEU A 25 31.67 28.47 -9.15
C LEU A 25 31.54 28.96 -10.60
N LEU A 26 31.97 30.20 -10.88
CA LEU A 26 32.02 30.76 -12.24
C LEU A 26 32.97 29.98 -13.17
N SER A 27 34.11 29.52 -12.65
CA SER A 27 35.06 28.69 -13.40
C SER A 27 34.44 27.34 -13.78
N PHE A 28 33.74 26.70 -12.86
CA PHE A 28 33.03 25.44 -13.11
C PHE A 28 31.85 25.62 -14.07
N GLU A 29 31.05 26.67 -13.91
CA GLU A 29 29.97 27.00 -14.84
C GLU A 29 30.49 27.25 -16.27
N ASN A 30 31.61 27.96 -16.40
CA ASN A 30 32.27 28.19 -17.68
C ASN A 30 32.82 26.90 -18.28
N LEU A 31 33.40 26.02 -17.46
CA LEU A 31 33.84 24.69 -17.88
C LEU A 31 32.66 23.89 -18.44
N VAL A 32 31.55 23.81 -17.71
CA VAL A 32 30.33 23.09 -18.14
C VAL A 32 29.77 23.69 -19.45
N LYS A 33 29.65 25.02 -19.55
CA LYS A 33 29.17 25.70 -20.77
C LYS A 33 30.09 25.42 -21.97
N ASN A 34 31.40 25.51 -21.78
CA ASN A 34 32.38 25.25 -22.83
C ASN A 34 32.36 23.79 -23.27
N THR A 35 32.21 22.86 -22.33
CA THR A 35 32.05 21.44 -22.64
C THR A 35 30.80 21.23 -23.49
N ILE A 36 29.64 21.75 -23.09
CA ILE A 36 28.39 21.64 -23.87
C ILE A 36 28.58 22.18 -25.30
N LEU A 37 29.18 23.36 -25.46
CA LEU A 37 29.43 23.97 -26.77
C LEU A 37 30.36 23.13 -27.65
N LYS A 38 31.43 22.57 -27.07
CA LYS A 38 32.35 21.67 -27.78
C LYS A 38 31.64 20.39 -28.20
N THR A 39 30.72 19.90 -27.39
CA THR A 39 29.97 18.66 -27.68
C THR A 39 28.92 18.85 -28.77
N LYS A 40 28.25 20.01 -28.83
CA LYS A 40 27.30 20.36 -29.92
C LYS A 40 27.93 20.39 -31.31
N LYS A 41 29.24 20.64 -31.41
CA LYS A 41 29.99 20.65 -32.68
C LYS A 41 30.34 19.25 -33.21
N LEU A 42 30.06 18.18 -32.47
CA LEU A 42 30.40 16.78 -32.83
C LEU A 42 29.31 16.06 -33.65
N THR A 43 28.50 16.80 -34.41
CA THR A 43 27.33 16.25 -35.13
C THR A 43 27.60 15.77 -36.56
N SER A 44 28.78 16.03 -37.13
CA SER A 44 29.16 15.63 -38.49
C SER A 44 30.04 14.38 -38.50
N GLU A 45 29.62 13.34 -39.22
CA GLU A 45 30.35 12.09 -39.41
C GLU A 45 31.51 12.25 -40.41
N GLU A 46 32.62 11.53 -40.20
CA GLU A 46 33.61 11.26 -41.24
C GLU A 46 33.29 9.91 -41.91
N ASN A 47 33.66 9.77 -43.19
CA ASN A 47 33.33 8.62 -44.04
C ASN A 47 33.71 7.28 -43.37
N SER A 48 32.71 6.54 -42.86
CA SER A 48 32.89 5.34 -42.02
C SER A 48 33.27 4.08 -42.83
N SER A 49 33.21 4.14 -44.16
CA SER A 49 33.43 3.02 -45.08
C SER A 49 34.85 2.44 -45.04
N SER A 50 35.88 3.26 -44.81
CA SER A 50 37.28 2.77 -44.76
C SER A 50 37.60 1.97 -43.50
N ILE A 51 36.83 2.15 -42.42
CA ILE A 51 37.08 1.50 -41.12
C ILE A 51 36.40 0.13 -41.05
N LEU A 52 35.21 0.01 -41.64
CA LEU A 52 34.49 -1.27 -41.80
C LEU A 52 35.33 -2.30 -42.56
N ASN A 53 36.05 -1.89 -43.61
CA ASN A 53 36.90 -2.77 -44.41
C ASN A 53 38.10 -3.33 -43.63
N ASN A 54 38.58 -2.63 -42.59
CA ASN A 54 39.75 -3.02 -41.79
C ASN A 54 39.38 -3.42 -40.35
N ALA A 55 38.10 -3.69 -40.08
CA ALA A 55 37.63 -3.97 -38.71
C ALA A 55 38.33 -5.17 -38.05
N ASN A 56 38.75 -6.16 -38.83
CA ASN A 56 39.46 -7.34 -38.34
C ASN A 56 40.94 -7.06 -37.99
N GLU A 57 41.50 -5.95 -38.46
CA GLU A 57 42.87 -5.52 -38.17
C GLU A 57 42.95 -4.61 -36.94
N ILE A 58 41.83 -4.28 -36.30
CA ILE A 58 41.77 -3.43 -35.11
C ILE A 58 42.09 -4.27 -33.87
N SER A 59 43.14 -3.88 -33.15
CA SER A 59 43.54 -4.50 -31.88
C SER A 59 42.83 -3.88 -30.67
N SER A 60 42.61 -2.57 -30.67
CA SER A 60 41.85 -1.86 -29.63
C SER A 60 41.24 -0.57 -30.17
N ILE A 61 40.11 -0.19 -29.60
CA ILE A 61 39.43 1.08 -29.88
C ILE A 61 39.01 1.70 -28.54
N GLU A 62 39.26 2.99 -28.36
CA GLU A 62 38.96 3.72 -27.13
C GLU A 62 38.47 5.13 -27.47
N LEU A 63 37.62 5.72 -26.62
CA LEU A 63 37.32 7.14 -26.72
C LEU A 63 38.56 7.97 -26.38
N THR A 64 38.65 9.18 -26.93
CA THR A 64 39.70 10.12 -26.51
C THR A 64 39.53 10.49 -25.03
N PRO A 65 40.61 10.77 -24.28
CA PRO A 65 40.51 11.18 -22.88
C PRO A 65 39.58 12.37 -22.66
N ALA A 66 39.64 13.36 -23.56
CA ALA A 66 38.77 14.53 -23.52
C ALA A 66 37.29 14.16 -23.66
N GLN A 67 36.96 13.16 -24.49
CA GLN A 67 35.57 12.74 -24.67
C GLN A 67 35.06 11.92 -23.48
N ILE A 68 35.91 11.10 -22.86
CA ILE A 68 35.58 10.39 -21.62
C ILE A 68 35.32 11.40 -20.49
N GLU A 69 36.20 12.40 -20.34
CA GLU A 69 36.05 13.45 -19.33
C GLU A 69 34.72 14.21 -19.50
N ASN A 70 34.38 14.61 -20.72
CA ASN A 70 33.11 15.28 -21.02
C ASN A 70 31.89 14.42 -20.66
N LEU A 71 31.94 13.11 -20.96
CA LEU A 71 30.84 12.19 -20.63
C LEU A 71 30.68 12.00 -19.12
N ILE A 72 31.79 11.93 -18.38
CA ILE A 72 31.77 11.74 -16.92
C ILE A 72 31.28 13.00 -16.20
N ILE A 73 31.75 14.19 -16.60
CA ILE A 73 31.37 15.47 -15.98
C ILE A 73 29.86 15.75 -16.12
N LEU A 74 29.27 15.29 -17.22
CA LEU A 74 27.86 15.57 -17.52
C LEU A 74 26.92 14.44 -17.10
N ALA A 75 27.46 13.29 -16.68
CA ALA A 75 26.65 12.24 -16.10
C ALA A 75 26.15 12.62 -14.68
N PRO A 76 24.90 12.27 -14.33
CA PRO A 76 24.44 12.35 -12.95
C PRO A 76 25.36 11.57 -12.02
N GLU A 77 25.62 12.13 -10.84
CA GLU A 77 26.52 11.54 -9.83
C GLU A 77 26.16 10.09 -9.47
N SER A 78 24.87 9.75 -9.52
CA SER A 78 24.41 8.38 -9.27
C SER A 78 24.96 7.36 -10.26
N TYR A 79 25.20 7.72 -11.51
CA TYR A 79 25.73 6.80 -12.52
C TYR A 79 27.26 6.78 -12.56
N SER A 80 27.93 7.84 -12.10
CA SER A 80 29.38 7.90 -12.02
C SER A 80 29.95 6.72 -11.21
N GLU A 81 29.26 6.28 -10.16
CA GLU A 81 29.69 5.14 -9.35
C GLU A 81 29.69 3.81 -10.15
N LEU A 82 28.73 3.59 -11.06
CA LEU A 82 28.75 2.42 -11.97
C LEU A 82 29.89 2.48 -12.96
N PHE A 83 30.27 3.67 -13.39
CA PHE A 83 31.36 3.86 -14.37
C PHE A 83 32.71 3.57 -13.72
N MET A 84 32.86 3.95 -12.45
CA MET A 84 34.07 3.70 -11.67
C MET A 84 34.18 2.23 -11.22
N SER A 85 33.06 1.56 -10.91
CA SER A 85 33.07 0.15 -10.52
C SER A 85 33.28 -0.81 -11.70
N ASN A 86 32.78 -0.43 -12.89
CA ASN A 86 32.92 -1.23 -14.09
C ASN A 86 33.10 -0.32 -15.32
N SER A 87 34.29 -0.37 -15.91
CA SER A 87 34.67 0.45 -17.07
C SER A 87 33.77 0.23 -18.29
N CYS A 88 33.11 -0.92 -18.41
CA CYS A 88 32.15 -1.19 -19.48
C CYS A 88 30.81 -0.44 -19.30
N SER A 89 30.45 -0.04 -18.08
CA SER A 89 29.16 0.59 -17.77
C SER A 89 28.96 1.87 -18.57
N LEU A 90 29.95 2.76 -18.61
CA LEU A 90 29.86 4.02 -19.37
C LEU A 90 29.47 3.76 -20.84
N TYR A 91 30.07 2.74 -21.43
CA TYR A 91 29.84 2.36 -22.82
C TYR A 91 28.48 1.67 -23.03
N VAL A 92 27.91 1.04 -21.98
CA VAL A 92 26.53 0.53 -22.03
C VAL A 92 25.55 1.68 -22.16
N PHE A 93 25.68 2.71 -21.33
CA PHE A 93 24.83 3.90 -21.42
C PHE A 93 25.01 4.60 -22.77
N LEU A 94 26.23 4.67 -23.29
CA LEU A 94 26.51 5.24 -24.61
C LEU A 94 25.80 4.43 -25.72
N LYS A 95 25.95 3.10 -25.75
CA LYS A 95 25.30 2.24 -26.75
C LYS A 95 23.77 2.26 -26.63
N GLU A 96 23.22 2.39 -25.42
CA GLU A 96 21.79 2.61 -25.19
C GLU A 96 21.31 3.99 -25.64
N GLY A 97 22.22 4.90 -26.03
CA GLY A 97 21.87 6.25 -26.45
C GLY A 97 21.33 7.10 -25.30
N VAL A 98 21.83 6.89 -24.08
CA VAL A 98 21.49 7.73 -22.94
C VAL A 98 22.13 9.11 -23.11
N GLN A 99 21.30 10.15 -23.13
CA GLN A 99 21.71 11.52 -23.40
C GLN A 99 21.95 12.27 -22.10
N PHE A 100 23.10 12.04 -21.47
CA PHE A 100 23.52 12.83 -20.30
C PHE A 100 23.70 14.33 -20.60
N LEU A 101 23.74 14.70 -21.88
CA LEU A 101 24.18 15.99 -22.40
C LEU A 101 23.02 16.91 -22.82
N ASN A 102 22.10 17.29 -21.92
CA ASN A 102 21.03 18.25 -22.23
C ASN A 102 20.37 18.01 -23.61
N ASP A 103 19.96 16.77 -23.88
CA ASP A 103 19.26 16.36 -25.12
C ASP A 103 20.11 16.30 -26.40
N ILE A 104 21.43 16.31 -26.28
CA ILE A 104 22.33 16.13 -27.43
C ILE A 104 22.54 14.64 -27.69
N ASP A 105 22.00 14.16 -28.81
CA ASP A 105 22.29 12.82 -29.33
C ASP A 105 23.69 12.78 -29.97
N LEU A 106 24.61 12.07 -29.33
CA LEU A 106 25.97 11.85 -29.84
C LEU A 106 25.95 10.84 -30.98
N LYS A 107 25.78 11.32 -32.22
CA LYS A 107 25.84 10.48 -33.42
C LYS A 107 27.27 10.05 -33.77
N ALA A 108 28.25 10.92 -33.55
CA ALA A 108 29.67 10.67 -33.82
C ALA A 108 30.54 10.77 -32.56
N LEU A 109 31.61 9.99 -32.52
CA LEU A 109 32.55 9.87 -31.41
C LEU A 109 33.99 10.00 -31.91
N GLU A 110 34.81 10.76 -31.20
CA GLU A 110 36.26 10.81 -31.40
C GLU A 110 36.92 9.63 -30.69
N VAL A 111 37.60 8.80 -31.47
CA VAL A 111 38.18 7.54 -31.00
C VAL A 111 39.65 7.43 -31.38
N ASN A 112 40.41 6.78 -30.51
CA ASN A 112 41.75 6.31 -30.77
C ASN A 112 41.69 4.83 -31.18
N ILE A 113 42.13 4.52 -32.39
CA ILE A 113 42.19 3.17 -32.94
C ILE A 113 43.65 2.71 -32.95
N LYS A 114 43.90 1.53 -32.39
CA LYS A 114 45.19 0.84 -32.49
C LYS A 114 45.02 -0.39 -33.38
N TYR A 115 45.72 -0.42 -34.51
CA TYR A 115 45.73 -1.56 -35.42
C TYR A 115 46.72 -2.64 -34.95
N ALA A 116 46.53 -3.88 -35.40
CA ALA A 116 47.36 -5.03 -35.06
C ALA A 116 48.84 -4.82 -35.47
N ASN A 117 49.09 -4.04 -36.52
CA ASN A 117 50.42 -3.63 -36.97
C ASN A 117 51.06 -2.54 -36.10
N GLY A 118 50.43 -2.12 -35.00
CA GLY A 118 50.94 -1.10 -34.08
C GLY A 118 50.60 0.35 -34.46
N LYS A 119 50.04 0.61 -35.66
CA LYS A 119 49.62 1.94 -36.10
C LYS A 119 48.52 2.48 -35.19
N LYS A 120 48.61 3.76 -34.80
CA LYS A 120 47.59 4.48 -34.04
C LYS A 120 46.99 5.58 -34.90
N GLU A 121 45.66 5.68 -34.92
CA GLU A 121 44.94 6.74 -35.62
C GLU A 121 43.86 7.31 -34.70
N GLN A 122 43.62 8.62 -34.78
CA GLN A 122 42.47 9.27 -34.18
C GLN A 122 41.45 9.56 -35.28
N LYS A 123 40.20 9.12 -35.10
CA LYS A 123 39.13 9.28 -36.11
C LYS A 123 37.80 9.66 -35.48
N LYS A 124 36.90 10.25 -36.27
CA LYS A 124 35.48 10.39 -35.91
C LYS A 124 34.66 9.29 -36.55
N ILE A 125 33.95 8.51 -35.73
CA ILE A 125 33.14 7.38 -36.21
C ILE A 125 31.75 7.41 -35.59
N SER A 126 30.79 6.72 -36.20
CA SER A 126 29.45 6.61 -35.64
C SER A 126 29.45 5.86 -34.30
N ARG A 127 28.51 6.24 -33.43
CA ARG A 127 28.29 5.58 -32.14
C ARG A 127 28.01 4.09 -32.30
N GLU A 128 27.22 3.71 -33.30
CA GLU A 128 26.87 2.30 -33.56
C GLU A 128 28.11 1.48 -33.94
N LEU A 129 28.98 2.03 -34.81
CA LEU A 129 30.21 1.36 -35.23
C LEU A 129 31.20 1.24 -34.08
N PHE A 130 31.44 2.33 -33.34
CA PHE A 130 32.27 2.31 -32.14
C PHE A 130 31.79 1.25 -31.15
N SER A 131 30.50 1.27 -30.81
CA SER A 131 29.94 0.36 -29.82
C SER A 131 30.11 -1.10 -30.26
N THR A 132 29.84 -1.40 -31.53
CA THR A 132 30.00 -2.76 -32.07
C THR A 132 31.43 -3.27 -31.91
N LEU A 133 32.42 -2.45 -32.26
CA LEU A 133 33.83 -2.81 -32.13
C LEU A 133 34.27 -2.89 -30.66
N TYR A 134 33.91 -1.91 -29.84
CA TYR A 134 34.32 -1.84 -28.44
C TYR A 134 33.80 -3.04 -27.62
N PHE A 135 32.52 -3.38 -27.77
CA PHE A 135 31.94 -4.51 -27.04
C PHE A 135 32.50 -5.85 -27.54
N LYS A 136 32.81 -6.00 -28.84
CA LYS A 136 33.46 -7.20 -29.37
C LYS A 136 34.84 -7.44 -28.75
N HIS A 137 35.64 -6.39 -28.56
CA HIS A 137 37.04 -6.52 -28.13
C HIS A 137 37.28 -6.39 -26.62
N LYS A 138 36.51 -5.56 -25.89
CA LYS A 138 36.76 -5.28 -24.46
C LYS A 138 35.65 -5.70 -23.50
N CYS A 139 34.39 -5.69 -23.94
CA CYS A 139 33.23 -5.86 -23.06
C CYS A 139 32.27 -6.96 -23.55
N SER A 140 32.80 -8.08 -24.04
CA SER A 140 32.01 -9.13 -24.72
C SER A 140 30.83 -9.64 -23.89
N LYS A 141 31.04 -9.90 -22.59
CA LYS A 141 29.98 -10.33 -21.66
C LYS A 141 28.83 -9.33 -21.55
N GLN A 142 29.10 -8.03 -21.67
CA GLN A 142 28.06 -7.00 -21.63
C GLN A 142 27.24 -6.98 -22.92
N ASN A 143 27.78 -7.49 -24.03
CA ASN A 143 27.08 -7.51 -25.30
C ASN A 143 25.83 -8.40 -25.27
N ASP A 144 25.89 -9.52 -24.54
CA ASP A 144 24.80 -10.49 -24.43
C ASP A 144 23.57 -9.89 -23.75
N TYR A 145 23.79 -9.01 -22.76
CA TYR A 145 22.73 -8.37 -21.97
C TYR A 145 21.91 -7.33 -22.75
N PHE A 146 22.41 -6.76 -23.86
CA PHE A 146 21.58 -5.90 -24.72
C PHE A 146 20.40 -6.66 -25.31
N SER A 147 20.61 -7.93 -25.68
CA SER A 147 19.53 -8.77 -26.19
C SER A 147 18.54 -9.18 -25.10
N LEU A 148 19.02 -9.37 -23.86
CA LEU A 148 18.18 -9.73 -22.72
C LEU A 148 17.34 -8.54 -22.24
N THR A 149 17.87 -7.33 -22.36
CA THR A 149 17.21 -6.09 -21.92
C THR A 149 16.55 -5.34 -23.08
N SER A 150 16.41 -5.93 -24.26
CA SER A 150 15.61 -5.36 -25.34
C SER A 150 14.16 -5.19 -24.89
N THR A 151 13.41 -4.22 -25.44
CA THR A 151 12.04 -3.94 -25.02
C THR A 151 11.14 -5.18 -25.06
N GLU A 152 11.34 -6.08 -26.03
CA GLU A 152 10.55 -7.32 -26.18
C GLU A 152 10.87 -8.39 -25.13
N ARG A 153 12.08 -8.37 -24.56
CA ARG A 153 12.58 -9.38 -23.62
C ARG A 153 12.73 -8.88 -22.20
N LEU A 154 12.68 -7.57 -21.98
CA LEU A 154 12.90 -6.90 -20.70
C LEU A 154 12.02 -7.49 -19.60
N LYS A 155 10.72 -7.66 -19.87
CA LYS A 155 9.78 -8.28 -18.92
C LYS A 155 10.23 -9.67 -18.46
N LYS A 156 10.57 -10.57 -19.39
CA LYS A 156 11.05 -11.93 -19.06
C LYS A 156 12.38 -11.91 -18.31
N THR A 157 13.22 -10.91 -18.57
CA THR A 157 14.50 -10.74 -17.90
C THR A 157 14.30 -10.26 -16.46
N LEU A 158 13.39 -9.32 -16.23
CA LEU A 158 13.02 -8.85 -14.87
C LEU A 158 12.41 -9.99 -14.04
N GLU A 159 11.52 -10.79 -14.63
CA GLU A 159 10.94 -11.99 -14.00
C GLU A 159 12.02 -13.02 -13.56
N ARG A 160 13.14 -13.10 -14.30
CA ARG A 160 14.27 -13.98 -13.98
C ARG A 160 15.19 -13.41 -12.90
N GLU A 161 15.42 -12.09 -12.91
CA GLU A 161 16.31 -11.43 -11.95
C GLU A 161 15.77 -11.43 -10.53
N LYS A 162 14.45 -11.60 -10.34
CA LYS A 162 13.74 -11.66 -9.05
C LYS A 162 14.21 -10.59 -8.06
N ILE A 163 13.68 -9.38 -8.19
CA ILE A 163 14.01 -8.27 -7.29
C ILE A 163 13.46 -8.57 -5.88
N GLU A 164 14.35 -8.85 -4.94
CA GLU A 164 14.03 -8.97 -3.52
C GLU A 164 14.13 -7.61 -2.84
N LEU A 165 13.03 -7.16 -2.25
CA LEU A 165 12.99 -5.90 -1.52
C LEU A 165 13.69 -6.06 -0.17
N PRO A 166 14.65 -5.19 0.18
CA PRO A 166 15.28 -5.24 1.49
C PRO A 166 14.28 -4.87 2.58
N TYR A 167 14.32 -5.54 3.72
CA TYR A 167 13.35 -5.41 4.82
C TYR A 167 13.93 -4.68 6.04
N ASP A 168 15.25 -4.63 6.15
CA ASP A 168 15.99 -3.95 7.21
C ASP A 168 17.21 -3.22 6.63
N ASP A 169 17.95 -2.51 7.50
CA ASP A 169 19.13 -1.76 7.07
C ASP A 169 20.25 -2.70 6.57
N GLU A 170 20.45 -3.87 7.16
CA GLU A 170 21.50 -4.81 6.73
C GLU A 170 21.23 -5.40 5.35
N SER A 171 20.03 -5.94 5.13
CA SER A 171 19.56 -6.43 3.83
C SER A 171 19.56 -5.33 2.77
N CYS A 172 19.26 -4.08 3.15
CA CYS A 172 19.36 -2.94 2.22
C CYS A 172 20.79 -2.71 1.73
N LYS A 173 21.75 -2.74 2.66
CA LYS A 173 23.17 -2.58 2.31
C LYS A 173 23.65 -3.71 1.43
N ALA A 174 23.27 -4.95 1.75
CA ALA A 174 23.60 -6.12 0.94
C ALA A 174 22.99 -6.01 -0.47
N ALA A 175 21.73 -5.58 -0.58
CA ALA A 175 21.07 -5.36 -1.86
C ALA A 175 21.79 -4.29 -2.68
N LEU A 176 22.16 -3.16 -2.08
CA LEU A 176 22.90 -2.09 -2.77
C LEU A 176 24.21 -2.60 -3.38
N GLU A 177 25.03 -3.30 -2.60
CA GLU A 177 26.34 -3.81 -3.06
C GLU A 177 26.19 -4.93 -4.10
N ASN A 178 25.20 -5.81 -3.93
CA ASN A 178 24.90 -6.85 -4.92
C ASN A 178 24.52 -6.22 -6.27
N TRP A 179 23.59 -5.26 -6.26
CA TRP A 179 23.16 -4.60 -7.49
C TRP A 179 24.27 -3.76 -8.14
N LYS A 180 25.19 -3.17 -7.38
CA LYS A 180 26.36 -2.46 -7.96
C LYS A 180 27.30 -3.36 -8.76
N THR A 181 27.40 -4.63 -8.40
CA THR A 181 28.35 -5.58 -9.02
C THR A 181 27.75 -6.42 -10.15
N LYS A 182 26.41 -6.52 -10.22
CA LYS A 182 25.71 -7.24 -11.29
C LYS A 182 25.99 -6.66 -12.68
N LEU A 183 26.33 -7.53 -13.63
CA LEU A 183 26.60 -7.13 -15.02
C LEU A 183 25.40 -6.50 -15.73
N ILE A 184 24.18 -6.91 -15.38
CA ILE A 184 22.94 -6.42 -15.99
C ILE A 184 22.55 -5.00 -15.52
N THR A 185 23.07 -4.54 -14.39
CA THR A 185 22.65 -3.29 -13.75
C THR A 185 22.78 -2.05 -14.64
N PRO A 186 23.89 -1.82 -15.37
CA PRO A 186 24.01 -0.67 -16.26
C PRO A 186 22.93 -0.65 -17.35
N HIS A 187 22.51 -1.82 -17.85
CA HIS A 187 21.47 -1.93 -18.87
C HIS A 187 20.10 -1.53 -18.30
N LEU A 188 19.74 -2.07 -17.14
CA LEU A 188 18.46 -1.73 -16.49
C LEU A 188 18.42 -0.27 -16.08
N CYS A 189 19.52 0.27 -15.57
CA CYS A 189 19.61 1.69 -15.23
C CYS A 189 19.52 2.62 -16.45
N ALA A 190 20.02 2.20 -17.62
CA ALA A 190 19.79 2.91 -18.87
C ALA A 190 18.32 2.88 -19.30
N LYS A 191 17.59 1.78 -19.06
CA LYS A 191 16.14 1.72 -19.30
C LYS A 191 15.36 2.63 -18.35
N ILE A 192 15.67 2.60 -17.05
CA ILE A 192 15.09 3.51 -16.06
C ILE A 192 15.33 4.96 -16.44
N TRP A 193 16.53 5.29 -16.92
CA TRP A 193 16.83 6.63 -17.41
C TRP A 193 15.88 7.05 -18.55
N LYS A 194 15.66 6.18 -19.55
CA LYS A 194 14.74 6.45 -20.67
C LYS A 194 13.29 6.66 -20.21
N VAL A 195 12.83 5.92 -19.20
CA VAL A 195 11.50 6.12 -18.60
C VAL A 195 11.41 7.47 -17.86
N ASN A 196 12.46 7.88 -17.15
CA ASN A 196 12.46 9.17 -16.47
C ASN A 196 12.59 10.35 -17.44
N ASP A 197 13.35 10.16 -18.52
CA ASP A 197 13.49 11.12 -19.60
C ASP A 197 12.14 11.34 -20.32
N SER A 198 11.39 10.26 -20.64
CA SER A 198 10.06 10.38 -21.26
C SER A 198 9.09 11.23 -20.43
N LYS A 199 9.11 11.08 -19.09
CA LYS A 199 8.31 11.89 -18.16
C LYS A 199 8.70 13.36 -18.23
N SER A 200 10.00 13.65 -18.30
CA SER A 200 10.52 15.02 -18.46
C SER A 200 10.13 15.62 -19.81
N LYS A 201 10.22 14.86 -20.91
CA LYS A 201 9.78 15.29 -22.25
C LYS A 201 8.29 15.60 -22.30
N ARG A 202 7.46 14.79 -21.64
CA ARG A 202 6.02 15.02 -21.53
C ARG A 202 5.72 16.34 -20.80
N ALA A 203 6.50 16.70 -19.78
CA ALA A 203 6.35 17.99 -19.10
C ALA A 203 6.70 19.17 -20.02
N ILE A 204 7.77 19.07 -20.81
CA ILE A 204 8.15 20.08 -21.81
C ILE A 204 7.04 20.26 -22.86
N LEU A 205 6.51 19.16 -23.38
CA LEU A 205 5.45 19.20 -24.41
C LEU A 205 4.14 19.81 -23.89
N LYS A 206 3.88 19.73 -22.57
CA LYS A 206 2.74 20.38 -21.92
C LYS A 206 2.98 21.87 -21.63
N SER A 207 4.22 22.28 -21.36
CA SER A 207 4.53 23.65 -20.93
C SER A 207 4.86 24.59 -22.09
N GLN A 208 5.27 24.07 -23.25
CA GLN A 208 5.66 24.87 -24.41
C GLN A 208 4.61 24.80 -25.53
N SER A 209 4.07 25.95 -25.92
CA SER A 209 3.06 26.06 -27.00
C SER A 209 3.67 26.07 -28.41
N ASN A 210 4.91 26.56 -28.57
CA ASN A 210 5.57 26.72 -29.86
C ASN A 210 6.81 25.81 -29.97
N ILE A 211 6.59 24.52 -30.29
CA ILE A 211 7.65 23.54 -30.55
C ILE A 211 7.69 23.25 -32.05
N GLU A 212 8.88 23.30 -32.66
CA GLU A 212 9.07 22.94 -34.08
C GLU A 212 8.64 21.49 -34.36
N ILE A 213 8.18 21.22 -35.59
CA ILE A 213 7.66 19.88 -35.97
C ILE A 213 8.71 18.78 -35.75
N ALA A 214 9.95 19.01 -36.17
CA ALA A 214 11.04 18.05 -36.03
C ALA A 214 11.36 17.77 -34.54
N GLN A 215 11.38 18.83 -33.72
CA GLN A 215 11.59 18.70 -32.28
C GLN A 215 10.43 17.97 -31.61
N ARG A 216 9.19 18.27 -31.99
CA ARG A 216 8.00 17.57 -31.49
C ARG A 216 8.01 16.09 -31.86
N ALA A 217 8.43 15.73 -33.09
CA ALA A 217 8.58 14.34 -33.50
C ALA A 217 9.61 13.60 -32.64
N ALA A 218 10.77 14.22 -32.39
CA ALA A 218 11.80 13.66 -31.51
C ALA A 218 11.31 13.46 -30.06
N LEU A 219 10.59 14.45 -29.50
CA LEU A 219 10.00 14.34 -28.17
C LEU A 219 8.98 13.20 -28.09
N ASN A 220 8.09 13.08 -29.07
CA ASN A 220 7.09 12.01 -29.12
C ASN A 220 7.74 10.63 -29.24
N GLU A 221 8.84 10.50 -30.00
CA GLU A 221 9.56 9.24 -30.13
C GLU A 221 10.20 8.80 -28.80
N ALA A 222 10.82 9.73 -28.09
CA ALA A 222 11.36 9.48 -26.76
C ALA A 222 10.25 9.09 -25.76
N ILE A 223 9.09 9.76 -25.84
CA ILE A 223 7.92 9.43 -25.01
C ILE A 223 7.44 8.00 -25.30
N ARG A 224 7.21 7.67 -26.56
CA ARG A 224 6.76 6.33 -26.98
C ARG A 224 7.73 5.23 -26.55
N THR A 225 9.03 5.48 -26.72
CA THR A 225 10.07 4.53 -26.30
C THR A 225 10.07 4.33 -24.79
N GLY A 226 9.98 5.40 -24.01
CA GLY A 226 9.91 5.33 -22.56
C GLY A 226 8.64 4.63 -22.06
N ASP A 227 7.49 4.89 -22.67
CA ASP A 227 6.21 4.27 -22.32
C ASP A 227 6.24 2.75 -22.58
N ALA A 228 6.73 2.31 -23.74
CA ALA A 228 6.88 0.89 -24.06
C ALA A 228 7.86 0.16 -23.11
N ILE A 229 8.89 0.86 -22.64
CA ILE A 229 9.81 0.34 -21.63
C ILE A 229 9.12 0.27 -20.27
N GLU A 230 8.40 1.31 -19.85
CA GLU A 230 7.67 1.38 -18.57
C GLU A 230 6.65 0.24 -18.45
N GLU A 231 5.93 -0.10 -19.53
CA GLU A 231 4.98 -1.23 -19.59
C GLU A 231 5.62 -2.61 -19.32
N SER A 232 6.95 -2.73 -19.45
CA SER A 232 7.67 -3.98 -19.18
C SER A 232 7.97 -4.19 -17.70
N PHE A 233 7.91 -3.14 -16.86
CA PHE A 233 8.14 -3.23 -15.43
C PHE A 233 6.82 -3.40 -14.67
N ASN A 234 6.83 -4.22 -13.63
CA ASN A 234 5.82 -4.07 -12.59
C ASN A 234 6.19 -2.93 -11.63
N ASP A 235 5.22 -2.49 -10.81
CA ASP A 235 5.41 -1.35 -9.91
C ASP A 235 6.56 -1.55 -8.91
N VAL A 236 6.77 -2.79 -8.45
CA VAL A 236 7.84 -3.14 -7.51
C VAL A 236 9.21 -2.97 -8.18
N GLU A 237 9.37 -3.54 -9.37
CA GLU A 237 10.60 -3.49 -10.14
C GLU A 237 10.97 -2.06 -10.52
N TYR A 238 10.01 -1.31 -11.05
CA TYR A 238 10.22 0.08 -11.42
C TYR A 238 10.62 0.92 -10.19
N THR A 239 9.89 0.76 -9.08
CA THR A 239 10.15 1.54 -7.86
C THR A 239 11.54 1.23 -7.27
N PHE A 240 11.89 -0.05 -7.17
CA PHE A 240 13.20 -0.47 -6.66
C PHE A 240 14.33 0.05 -7.55
N LEU A 241 14.27 -0.23 -8.86
CA LEU A 241 15.33 0.14 -9.80
C LEU A 241 15.44 1.65 -9.96
N ASN A 242 14.32 2.38 -9.97
CA ASN A 242 14.36 3.84 -10.01
C ASN A 242 15.05 4.44 -8.77
N LYS A 243 14.74 3.92 -7.57
CA LYS A 243 15.41 4.34 -6.33
C LYS A 243 16.89 3.95 -6.33
N PHE A 244 17.22 2.74 -6.77
CA PHE A 244 18.60 2.28 -6.91
C PHE A 244 19.39 3.17 -7.88
N CYS A 245 18.95 3.30 -9.12
CA CYS A 245 19.64 4.03 -10.18
C CYS A 245 19.79 5.54 -9.86
N GLY A 246 18.83 6.13 -9.14
CA GLY A 246 18.89 7.53 -8.73
C GLY A 246 19.72 7.80 -7.47
N LYS A 247 19.96 6.81 -6.61
CA LYS A 247 20.54 7.04 -5.26
C LYS A 247 21.73 6.14 -4.90
N MET A 248 22.27 5.34 -5.82
CA MET A 248 23.32 4.37 -5.47
C MET A 248 24.61 4.98 -4.90
N HIS A 249 24.94 6.22 -5.32
CA HIS A 249 26.08 7.01 -4.84
C HIS A 249 26.07 7.26 -3.33
N SER A 250 24.91 7.10 -2.68
CA SER A 250 24.79 7.27 -1.24
C SER A 250 23.98 6.13 -0.64
N LYS A 251 24.69 5.31 0.13
CA LYS A 251 24.13 4.25 0.96
C LYS A 251 23.00 4.76 1.87
N SER A 252 23.21 5.93 2.49
CA SER A 252 22.19 6.58 3.31
C SER A 252 20.96 6.96 2.51
N LEU A 253 21.12 7.56 1.32
CA LEU A 253 19.98 7.98 0.50
C LEU A 253 19.19 6.80 -0.05
N PHE A 254 19.87 5.73 -0.51
CA PHE A 254 19.20 4.51 -0.96
C PHE A 254 18.44 3.84 0.20
N CYS A 255 19.13 3.58 1.32
CA CYS A 255 18.56 2.85 2.45
C CYS A 255 17.63 3.67 3.34
N SER A 256 17.60 4.99 3.26
CA SER A 256 16.62 5.84 3.99
C SER A 256 15.16 5.49 3.75
N ASN A 257 14.89 4.76 2.66
CA ASN A 257 13.56 4.31 2.30
C ASN A 257 13.24 2.92 2.89
N TYR A 258 14.24 2.09 3.20
CA TYR A 258 14.06 0.71 3.64
C TYR A 258 14.37 0.56 5.14
N GLY A 259 13.89 -0.52 5.78
CA GLY A 259 14.11 -0.74 7.22
C GLY A 259 13.41 0.27 8.13
N THR A 260 12.34 0.91 7.67
CA THR A 260 11.60 1.90 8.44
C THR A 260 10.50 1.24 9.27
N ASN A 261 10.36 1.62 10.54
CA ASN A 261 9.23 1.23 11.40
C ASN A 261 7.96 2.06 11.11
N GLU A 262 7.79 2.49 9.86
CA GLU A 262 6.72 3.38 9.42
C GLU A 262 5.92 2.72 8.30
N ILE A 263 4.68 2.31 8.57
CA ILE A 263 3.87 1.55 7.61
C ILE A 263 3.62 2.34 6.32
N TRP A 264 3.53 3.67 6.40
CA TRP A 264 3.32 4.55 5.25
C TRP A 264 4.44 4.39 4.22
N LYS A 265 5.70 4.36 4.66
CA LYS A 265 6.86 4.12 3.80
C LYS A 265 6.93 2.68 3.31
N LEU A 266 6.59 1.71 4.15
CA LEU A 266 6.55 0.31 3.72
C LEU A 266 5.54 0.10 2.58
N VAL A 267 4.37 0.75 2.63
CA VAL A 267 3.39 0.73 1.53
C VAL A 267 3.91 1.52 0.31
N GLU A 268 4.59 2.64 0.51
CA GLU A 268 5.25 3.39 -0.57
C GLU A 268 6.26 2.51 -1.34
N ASN A 269 6.98 1.64 -0.63
CA ASN A 269 8.00 0.77 -1.17
C ASN A 269 7.51 -0.63 -1.57
N PHE A 270 6.20 -0.90 -1.49
CA PHE A 270 5.63 -2.23 -1.74
C PHE A 270 6.12 -3.34 -0.80
N GLN A 271 6.65 -2.97 0.37
CA GLN A 271 7.03 -3.89 1.45
C GLN A 271 5.84 -4.24 2.37
N ALA A 272 4.76 -3.46 2.28
CA ALA A 272 3.50 -3.71 2.96
C ALA A 272 2.33 -3.53 1.98
N PRO A 273 1.23 -4.27 2.17
CA PRO A 273 0.09 -4.20 1.26
C PRO A 273 -0.67 -2.87 1.40
N GLU A 274 -1.20 -2.39 0.28
CA GLU A 274 -1.85 -1.08 0.18
C GLU A 274 -3.08 -0.92 1.09
N TYR A 275 -3.82 -2.01 1.34
CA TYR A 275 -5.02 -1.97 2.18
C TYR A 275 -4.77 -1.48 3.62
N LYS A 276 -3.53 -1.55 4.12
CA LYS A 276 -3.16 -0.99 5.44
C LYS A 276 -3.28 0.53 5.51
N LEU A 277 -3.46 1.19 4.36
CA LEU A 277 -3.55 2.64 4.25
C LEU A 277 -4.73 3.11 3.38
N SER A 278 -5.05 2.39 2.30
CA SER A 278 -5.95 2.88 1.26
C SER A 278 -7.31 3.30 1.80
N TRP A 279 -7.91 2.53 2.72
CA TRP A 279 -9.18 2.88 3.37
C TRP A 279 -9.13 4.22 4.09
N LYS A 280 -8.10 4.43 4.92
CA LYS A 280 -7.91 5.70 5.62
C LYS A 280 -7.79 6.87 4.65
N CYS A 281 -7.08 6.67 3.53
CA CYS A 281 -6.95 7.70 2.49
C CYS A 281 -8.24 7.94 1.71
N LYS A 282 -9.03 6.90 1.43
CA LYS A 282 -10.34 7.03 0.77
C LYS A 282 -11.25 7.94 1.59
N VAL A 283 -11.33 7.68 2.90
CA VAL A 283 -12.10 8.50 3.84
C VAL A 283 -11.57 9.94 3.90
N LEU A 284 -10.26 10.13 4.05
CA LEU A 284 -9.66 11.47 4.15
C LEU A 284 -9.79 12.32 2.89
N THR A 285 -9.91 11.69 1.73
CA THR A 285 -10.05 12.38 0.44
C THR A 285 -11.50 12.43 -0.07
N GLY A 286 -12.41 11.66 0.54
CA GLY A 286 -13.78 11.51 0.09
C GLY A 286 -13.91 10.80 -1.26
N LYS A 287 -12.97 9.90 -1.59
CA LYS A 287 -12.92 9.19 -2.88
C LYS A 287 -13.00 7.68 -2.70
N ASP A 288 -13.83 7.03 -3.51
CA ASP A 288 -13.98 5.57 -3.48
C ASP A 288 -12.76 4.84 -4.07
N LYS A 289 -12.08 5.48 -5.03
CA LYS A 289 -10.88 4.97 -5.71
C LYS A 289 -9.76 5.99 -5.65
N LEU A 290 -8.55 5.52 -5.37
CA LEU A 290 -7.36 6.35 -5.26
C LEU A 290 -6.39 6.01 -6.39
N THR A 291 -5.87 7.03 -7.04
CA THR A 291 -4.70 6.91 -7.90
C THR A 291 -3.42 6.90 -7.06
N ARG A 292 -2.31 6.36 -7.60
CA ARG A 292 -1.02 6.33 -6.89
C ARG A 292 -0.56 7.73 -6.42
N PRO A 293 -0.64 8.81 -7.22
CA PRO A 293 -0.29 10.16 -6.75
C PRO A 293 -1.14 10.64 -5.57
N GLU A 294 -2.44 10.31 -5.55
CA GLU A 294 -3.34 10.67 -4.45
C GLU A 294 -3.00 9.89 -3.17
N LEU A 295 -2.68 8.61 -3.32
CA LEU A 295 -2.20 7.79 -2.21
C LEU A 295 -0.90 8.36 -1.61
N LEU A 296 0.08 8.73 -2.45
CA LEU A 296 1.34 9.35 -2.01
C LEU A 296 1.13 10.70 -1.33
N SER A 297 0.21 11.52 -1.85
CA SER A 297 -0.17 12.79 -1.23
C SER A 297 -0.82 12.58 0.14
N CYS A 298 -1.72 11.59 0.25
CA CYS A 298 -2.31 11.20 1.52
C CYS A 298 -1.24 10.72 2.52
N MET A 299 -0.32 9.84 2.11
CA MET A 299 0.81 9.41 2.96
C MET A 299 1.59 10.60 3.50
N SER A 300 1.94 11.57 2.65
CA SER A 300 2.65 12.78 3.05
C SER A 300 1.86 13.56 4.11
N LYS A 301 0.53 13.69 3.95
CA LYS A 301 -0.35 14.34 4.92
C LYS A 301 -0.38 13.62 6.28
N LEU A 302 -0.48 12.29 6.28
CA LEU A 302 -0.47 11.48 7.51
C LEU A 302 0.85 11.64 8.30
N ARG A 303 1.97 11.79 7.59
CA ARG A 303 3.30 11.98 8.17
C ARG A 303 3.51 13.37 8.75
N ASN A 304 3.06 14.38 8.00
CA ASN A 304 3.28 15.78 8.34
C ASN A 304 2.23 16.34 9.33
N THR A 305 1.08 15.68 9.47
CA THR A 305 0.01 16.11 10.38
C THR A 305 -0.52 14.92 11.18
N PRO A 306 0.24 14.37 12.16
CA PRO A 306 -0.13 13.12 12.84
C PRO A 306 -1.47 13.16 13.58
N THR A 307 -1.88 14.32 14.09
CA THR A 307 -3.14 14.48 14.85
C THR A 307 -4.39 14.34 13.98
N ILE A 308 -4.27 14.40 12.63
CA ILE A 308 -5.44 14.24 11.75
C ILE A 308 -6.12 12.89 11.95
N CYS A 309 -5.36 11.85 12.29
CA CYS A 309 -5.89 10.51 12.51
C CYS A 309 -6.69 10.38 13.81
N GLU A 310 -6.60 11.32 14.75
CA GLU A 310 -7.31 11.22 16.03
C GLU A 310 -8.82 11.36 15.86
N THR A 311 -9.25 12.10 14.83
CA THR A 311 -10.66 12.42 14.54
C THR A 311 -11.10 12.12 13.11
N ASN A 312 -10.17 11.91 12.18
CA ASN A 312 -10.48 11.62 10.78
C ASN A 312 -9.82 10.32 10.29
N GLY A 313 -10.28 9.85 9.12
CA GLY A 313 -9.72 8.65 8.50
C GLY A 313 -10.34 7.34 8.99
N SER A 314 -11.51 7.46 9.63
CA SER A 314 -12.54 6.43 9.82
C SER A 314 -13.89 7.03 9.40
N PHE A 315 -14.91 6.22 9.18
CA PHE A 315 -16.25 6.76 8.96
C PHE A 315 -16.74 7.55 10.20
N PRO A 316 -17.36 8.73 10.01
CA PRO A 316 -17.82 9.57 11.12
C PRO A 316 -18.83 8.86 12.01
N GLY A 317 -18.61 8.88 13.33
CA GLY A 317 -19.51 8.27 14.31
C GLY A 317 -19.44 6.74 14.39
N GLU A 318 -18.59 6.09 13.59
CA GLU A 318 -18.56 4.63 13.45
C GLU A 318 -17.57 3.90 14.39
N VAL A 319 -16.76 4.65 15.16
CA VAL A 319 -15.62 4.12 15.93
C VAL A 319 -15.38 4.86 17.26
N LEU A 320 -14.61 4.25 18.17
CA LEU A 320 -14.17 4.86 19.42
C LEU A 320 -13.17 6.02 19.19
N LEU A 321 -13.56 7.24 19.56
CA LEU A 321 -12.75 8.47 19.44
C LEU A 321 -12.29 9.03 20.80
N PRO A 322 -11.13 9.73 20.86
CA PRO A 322 -10.15 9.86 19.78
C PRO A 322 -9.43 8.55 19.44
N MET A 323 -9.19 8.32 18.16
CA MET A 323 -8.28 7.28 17.67
C MET A 323 -6.83 7.64 18.03
N PRO A 324 -5.88 6.68 18.00
CA PRO A 324 -4.46 7.02 18.08
C PRO A 324 -4.03 7.93 16.93
N ASN A 325 -3.00 8.73 17.14
CA ASN A 325 -2.47 9.59 16.07
C ASN A 325 -1.80 8.76 14.96
N CYS A 326 -1.53 9.37 13.80
CA CYS A 326 -1.04 8.63 12.64
C CYS A 326 0.32 7.95 12.87
N ALA A 327 1.16 8.49 13.76
CA ALA A 327 2.45 7.89 14.10
C ALA A 327 2.25 6.60 14.94
N GLN A 328 1.36 6.64 15.92
CA GLN A 328 1.00 5.48 16.75
C GLN A 328 0.31 4.39 15.92
N ILE A 329 -0.63 4.77 15.05
CA ILE A 329 -1.28 3.83 14.11
C ILE A 329 -0.22 3.18 13.22
N SER A 330 0.68 3.99 12.66
CA SER A 330 1.74 3.49 11.79
C SER A 330 2.60 2.43 12.48
N GLU A 331 3.08 2.74 13.67
CA GLU A 331 3.89 1.82 14.46
C GLU A 331 3.13 0.52 14.77
N ALA A 332 1.87 0.63 15.20
CA ALA A 332 1.03 -0.50 15.51
C ALA A 332 0.78 -1.39 14.28
N LEU A 333 0.54 -0.81 13.10
CA LEU A 333 0.32 -1.54 11.85
C LEU A 333 1.56 -2.23 11.29
N VAL A 334 2.77 -1.76 11.62
CA VAL A 334 4.03 -2.47 11.29
C VAL A 334 4.12 -3.79 12.06
N LEU A 335 3.73 -3.78 13.34
CA LEU A 335 3.80 -4.94 14.24
C LEU A 335 2.60 -5.89 14.11
N SER A 336 1.51 -5.39 13.51
CA SER A 336 0.22 -6.08 13.37
C SER A 336 0.26 -7.24 12.37
N LYS A 337 -0.24 -8.38 12.81
CA LYS A 337 -0.44 -9.61 12.02
C LYS A 337 -1.85 -9.78 11.48
N LEU A 338 -2.83 -9.06 12.03
CA LEU A 338 -4.22 -9.18 11.62
C LEU A 338 -4.35 -8.82 10.13
N LYS A 339 -5.04 -9.68 9.37
CA LYS A 339 -5.40 -9.39 7.97
C LYS A 339 -6.55 -8.39 8.02
N THR A 340 -6.40 -7.27 7.33
CA THR A 340 -7.29 -6.10 7.41
C THR A 340 -7.55 -5.56 6.01
N ASP A 341 -7.78 -6.44 5.04
CA ASP A 341 -8.10 -6.09 3.65
C ASP A 341 -9.59 -5.77 3.43
N TYR A 342 -10.31 -5.52 4.52
CA TYR A 342 -11.71 -5.15 4.61
C TYR A 342 -11.86 -3.95 5.55
N HIS A 343 -13.05 -3.35 5.56
CA HIS A 343 -13.43 -2.34 6.53
C HIS A 343 -14.70 -2.77 7.27
N ASP A 344 -14.83 -2.42 8.54
CA ASP A 344 -16.02 -2.64 9.35
C ASP A 344 -16.47 -1.32 10.01
N CYS A 345 -17.68 -1.32 10.56
CA CYS A 345 -18.27 -0.15 11.23
C CYS A 345 -18.75 -0.46 12.65
N PRO A 346 -17.80 -0.56 13.59
CA PRO A 346 -18.02 -1.05 14.95
C PRO A 346 -19.23 -0.47 15.68
N THR A 347 -19.45 0.85 15.68
CA THR A 347 -20.53 1.44 16.50
C THR A 347 -21.93 1.28 15.90
N THR A 348 -22.03 1.00 14.59
CA THR A 348 -23.31 0.69 13.93
C THR A 348 -23.79 -0.74 14.20
N ILE A 349 -22.86 -1.59 14.67
CA ILE A 349 -23.08 -2.97 15.09
C ILE A 349 -23.10 -2.97 16.62
N SER A 350 -24.29 -3.00 17.23
CA SER A 350 -24.43 -2.89 18.70
C SER A 350 -23.72 -4.01 19.47
N ASN A 351 -23.51 -5.18 18.85
CA ASN A 351 -22.81 -6.31 19.45
C ASN A 351 -21.30 -6.32 19.07
N THR A 352 -20.45 -5.85 19.98
CA THR A 352 -18.98 -5.84 19.83
C THR A 352 -18.35 -7.23 19.68
N GLY A 353 -19.06 -8.28 20.12
CA GLY A 353 -18.69 -9.67 19.90
C GLY A 353 -18.80 -10.07 18.43
N ILE A 354 -19.83 -9.61 17.71
CA ILE A 354 -19.99 -9.86 16.27
C ILE A 354 -18.87 -9.21 15.48
N VAL A 355 -18.54 -7.95 15.78
CA VAL A 355 -17.41 -7.23 15.15
C VAL A 355 -16.11 -8.00 15.35
N THR A 356 -15.83 -8.42 16.59
CA THR A 356 -14.59 -9.15 16.92
C THR A 356 -14.55 -10.53 16.27
N ALA A 357 -15.67 -11.26 16.28
CA ALA A 357 -15.83 -12.55 15.62
C ALA A 357 -15.62 -12.44 14.10
N TYR A 358 -16.21 -11.44 13.45
CA TYR A 358 -16.01 -11.15 12.03
C TYR A 358 -14.53 -10.93 11.69
N ARG A 359 -13.82 -10.14 12.49
CA ARG A 359 -12.37 -9.90 12.30
C ARG A 359 -11.54 -11.18 12.40
N ILE A 360 -11.84 -12.04 13.36
CA ILE A 360 -11.20 -13.35 13.51
C ILE A 360 -11.49 -14.21 12.27
N MET A 361 -12.76 -14.28 11.85
CA MET A 361 -13.17 -15.04 10.67
C MET A 361 -12.49 -14.55 9.39
N LYS A 362 -12.30 -13.23 9.22
CA LYS A 362 -11.58 -12.66 8.09
C LYS A 362 -10.09 -12.98 8.13
N HIS A 363 -9.49 -13.00 9.31
CA HIS A 363 -8.08 -13.32 9.46
C HIS A 363 -7.74 -14.77 9.06
N PHE A 364 -8.56 -15.72 9.48
CA PHE A 364 -8.39 -17.15 9.19
C PHE A 364 -9.14 -17.63 7.93
N GLY A 365 -10.00 -16.78 7.37
CA GLY A 365 -10.78 -17.06 6.17
C GLY A 365 -9.97 -16.94 4.88
N LYS A 366 -10.54 -17.48 3.78
CA LYS A 366 -10.02 -17.22 2.44
C LYS A 366 -10.40 -15.79 2.03
N ILE A 367 -9.43 -15.07 1.46
CA ILE A 367 -9.65 -13.76 0.85
C ILE A 367 -10.52 -13.97 -0.39
N THR A 368 -11.84 -13.92 -0.23
CA THR A 368 -12.74 -13.73 -1.36
C THR A 368 -12.61 -12.26 -1.74
N LYS A 369 -12.31 -11.96 -3.01
CA LYS A 369 -12.43 -10.59 -3.54
C LYS A 369 -13.83 -10.11 -3.20
N GLU A 370 -13.95 -9.27 -2.19
CA GLU A 370 -15.24 -8.70 -1.82
C GLU A 370 -15.72 -7.91 -3.03
N VAL A 371 -16.94 -8.21 -3.45
CA VAL A 371 -17.77 -7.25 -4.19
C VAL A 371 -17.66 -5.96 -3.37
N GLU A 372 -17.36 -4.81 -3.99
CA GLU A 372 -17.42 -3.52 -3.31
C GLU A 372 -18.85 -3.35 -2.78
N ILE A 373 -19.09 -3.81 -1.57
CA ILE A 373 -20.34 -3.63 -0.85
C ILE A 373 -20.14 -2.27 -0.18
N ASN A 374 -20.85 -1.25 -0.65
CA ASN A 374 -20.90 0.08 -0.03
C ASN A 374 -21.59 0.08 1.35
N ASP A 375 -21.56 -1.06 2.04
CA ASP A 375 -22.22 -1.33 3.31
C ASP A 375 -21.27 -2.19 4.17
N CYS A 376 -20.72 -1.57 5.20
CA CYS A 376 -19.79 -2.17 6.16
C CYS A 376 -20.49 -3.03 7.23
N VAL A 377 -21.82 -2.93 7.34
CA VAL A 377 -22.64 -3.64 8.33
C VAL A 377 -22.89 -5.07 7.88
N PHE A 378 -23.31 -5.23 6.62
CA PHE A 378 -23.72 -6.53 6.08
C PHE A 378 -22.64 -7.62 6.21
N PRO A 379 -21.36 -7.38 5.86
CA PRO A 379 -20.33 -8.42 5.93
C PRO A 379 -20.15 -9.04 7.32
N SER A 380 -20.30 -8.23 8.38
CA SER A 380 -20.15 -8.68 9.77
C SER A 380 -21.26 -9.65 10.17
N TYR A 381 -22.52 -9.27 9.96
CA TYR A 381 -23.67 -10.13 10.27
C TYR A 381 -23.77 -11.34 9.35
N ALA A 382 -23.50 -11.17 8.05
CA ALA A 382 -23.54 -12.25 7.08
C ALA A 382 -22.53 -13.34 7.42
N SER A 383 -21.32 -12.97 7.87
CA SER A 383 -20.30 -13.95 8.26
C SER A 383 -20.77 -14.81 9.43
N ILE A 384 -21.44 -14.22 10.42
CA ILE A 384 -22.00 -14.98 11.56
C ILE A 384 -23.19 -15.84 11.11
N PHE A 385 -24.11 -15.27 10.31
CA PHE A 385 -25.26 -16.00 9.79
C PHE A 385 -24.85 -17.20 8.93
N ASP A 386 -23.79 -17.06 8.12
CA ASP A 386 -23.27 -18.16 7.31
C ASP A 386 -22.78 -19.34 8.18
N ILE A 387 -22.32 -19.12 9.42
CA ILE A 387 -22.02 -20.22 10.36
C ILE A 387 -23.31 -20.97 10.75
N PHE A 388 -24.41 -20.26 11.02
CA PHE A 388 -25.70 -20.88 11.29
C PHE A 388 -26.18 -21.70 10.10
N LYS A 389 -25.99 -21.18 8.88
CA LYS A 389 -26.32 -21.87 7.64
C LYS A 389 -25.48 -23.14 7.43
N GLU A 390 -24.16 -23.06 7.62
CA GLU A 390 -23.25 -24.21 7.53
C GLU A 390 -23.59 -25.29 8.57
N SER A 391 -24.07 -24.86 9.75
CA SER A 391 -24.52 -25.75 10.83
C SER A 391 -25.96 -26.26 10.67
N LYS A 392 -26.72 -25.81 9.66
CA LYS A 392 -28.17 -26.07 9.49
C LYS A 392 -29.03 -25.61 10.68
N GLU A 393 -28.64 -24.49 11.28
CA GLU A 393 -29.29 -23.89 12.45
C GLU A 393 -29.86 -22.50 12.12
N GLU A 394 -30.23 -22.22 10.87
CA GLU A 394 -30.73 -20.90 10.45
C GLU A 394 -31.95 -20.43 11.27
N SER A 395 -32.77 -21.38 11.74
CA SER A 395 -33.92 -21.12 12.62
C SER A 395 -33.55 -20.52 13.98
N LYS A 396 -32.29 -20.62 14.41
CA LYS A 396 -31.77 -20.01 15.65
C LYS A 396 -31.38 -18.55 15.47
N TRP A 397 -31.34 -18.05 14.23
CA TRP A 397 -31.10 -16.64 13.98
C TRP A 397 -32.29 -15.80 14.49
N PRO A 398 -32.09 -14.87 15.43
CA PRO A 398 -33.21 -14.26 16.16
C PRO A 398 -33.83 -13.06 15.44
N LEU A 399 -33.17 -12.50 14.41
CA LEU A 399 -33.61 -11.25 13.81
C LEU A 399 -34.64 -11.43 12.69
N SER A 400 -35.68 -10.63 12.76
CA SER A 400 -36.74 -10.53 11.78
C SER A 400 -37.18 -9.08 11.54
N LEU A 401 -37.64 -8.80 10.32
CA LEU A 401 -38.35 -7.56 9.97
C LEU A 401 -39.85 -7.83 10.05
N CYS A 402 -40.53 -7.10 10.92
CA CYS A 402 -41.94 -7.23 11.16
C CYS A 402 -42.71 -6.01 10.63
N TYR A 403 -43.92 -6.27 10.13
CA TYR A 403 -44.83 -5.25 9.63
C TYR A 403 -46.29 -5.72 9.77
N ILE A 404 -47.23 -4.78 9.73
CA ILE A 404 -48.65 -5.10 9.63
C ILE A 404 -49.01 -5.19 8.15
N ASP A 405 -49.40 -6.38 7.70
CA ASP A 405 -49.75 -6.59 6.30
C ASP A 405 -51.03 -5.79 5.95
N PRO A 406 -50.98 -4.92 4.93
CA PRO A 406 -52.07 -4.00 4.63
C PRO A 406 -53.34 -4.73 4.13
N VAL A 407 -53.21 -5.95 3.61
CA VAL A 407 -54.31 -6.76 3.06
C VAL A 407 -54.97 -7.59 4.16
N THR A 408 -54.18 -8.34 4.92
CA THR A 408 -54.67 -9.29 5.94
C THR A 408 -54.83 -8.67 7.33
N LYS A 409 -54.26 -7.48 7.56
CA LYS A 409 -54.21 -6.78 8.86
C LYS A 409 -53.53 -7.57 9.98
N LYS A 410 -52.73 -8.58 9.64
CA LYS A 410 -51.97 -9.38 10.59
C LYS A 410 -50.51 -8.93 10.62
N GLU A 411 -49.88 -9.10 11.77
CA GLU A 411 -48.43 -8.96 11.86
C GLU A 411 -47.74 -10.11 11.13
N VAL A 412 -46.79 -9.78 10.27
CA VAL A 412 -45.94 -10.72 9.54
C VAL A 412 -44.48 -10.37 9.83
N CYS A 413 -43.67 -11.38 10.14
CA CYS A 413 -42.24 -11.23 10.39
C CYS A 413 -41.44 -12.10 9.43
N GLU A 414 -40.47 -11.50 8.76
CA GLU A 414 -39.59 -12.18 7.79
C GLU A 414 -38.16 -12.16 8.32
N LEU A 415 -37.48 -13.30 8.26
CA LEU A 415 -36.07 -13.41 8.67
C LEU A 415 -35.19 -12.50 7.79
N TYR A 416 -34.23 -11.81 8.40
CA TYR A 416 -33.28 -10.97 7.67
C TYR A 416 -31.89 -10.96 8.32
N VAL A 417 -30.89 -10.64 7.52
CA VAL A 417 -29.51 -10.32 7.93
C VAL A 417 -29.33 -8.80 7.79
N PRO A 418 -28.94 -8.09 8.87
CA PRO A 418 -28.79 -6.64 8.81
C PRO A 418 -27.78 -6.16 7.77
N GLY A 419 -28.02 -4.98 7.23
CA GLY A 419 -27.23 -4.40 6.15
C GLY A 419 -27.70 -4.81 4.75
N ASN A 420 -27.11 -4.18 3.74
CA ASN A 420 -27.54 -4.21 2.36
C ASN A 420 -26.61 -5.06 1.49
N HIS A 421 -27.21 -5.84 0.59
CA HIS A 421 -26.48 -6.58 -0.42
C HIS A 421 -27.28 -6.62 -1.73
N PRO A 422 -26.64 -6.50 -2.91
CA PRO A 422 -27.36 -6.46 -4.17
C PRO A 422 -28.07 -7.77 -4.53
N SER A 423 -27.60 -8.91 -4.02
CA SER A 423 -28.08 -10.24 -4.42
C SER A 423 -28.36 -11.23 -3.27
N TYR A 424 -28.10 -10.87 -2.01
CA TYR A 424 -28.31 -11.79 -0.89
C TYR A 424 -29.78 -11.73 -0.49
N SER A 425 -30.52 -12.81 -0.67
CA SER A 425 -31.98 -12.79 -0.52
C SER A 425 -32.46 -12.33 0.86
N LEU A 426 -31.67 -12.61 1.90
CA LEU A 426 -31.99 -12.24 3.28
C LEU A 426 -31.40 -10.89 3.69
N SER A 427 -30.68 -10.15 2.83
CA SER A 427 -30.20 -8.81 3.19
C SER A 427 -31.38 -7.86 3.38
N GLN A 428 -31.22 -6.88 4.25
CA GLN A 428 -32.29 -5.97 4.68
C GLN A 428 -33.06 -5.34 3.51
N ASN A 429 -32.35 -4.77 2.53
CA ASN A 429 -32.95 -4.20 1.32
C ASN A 429 -33.77 -5.21 0.49
N ASN A 430 -33.31 -6.45 0.38
CA ASN A 430 -33.97 -7.48 -0.41
C ASN A 430 -35.18 -8.07 0.30
N VAL A 431 -35.11 -8.23 1.63
CA VAL A 431 -36.25 -8.63 2.45
C VAL A 431 -37.34 -7.57 2.39
N ILE A 432 -37.00 -6.28 2.52
CA ILE A 432 -37.97 -5.18 2.37
C ILE A 432 -38.59 -5.16 0.98
N THR A 433 -37.78 -5.35 -0.07
CA THR A 433 -38.27 -5.47 -1.45
C THR A 433 -39.27 -6.63 -1.60
N SER A 434 -39.00 -7.76 -0.95
CA SER A 434 -39.88 -8.93 -0.92
C SER A 434 -41.19 -8.64 -0.18
N ILE A 435 -41.12 -7.94 0.96
CA ILE A 435 -42.28 -7.50 1.75
C ILE A 435 -43.20 -6.63 0.89
N LEU A 436 -42.68 -5.58 0.25
CA LEU A 436 -43.48 -4.68 -0.59
C LEU A 436 -44.19 -5.43 -1.73
N TYR A 437 -43.51 -6.39 -2.36
CA TYR A 437 -44.08 -7.21 -3.41
C TYR A 437 -45.18 -8.15 -2.89
N LYS A 438 -44.93 -8.90 -1.80
CA LYS A 438 -45.90 -9.83 -1.20
C LYS A 438 -47.15 -9.11 -0.70
N SER A 439 -46.99 -7.92 -0.13
CA SER A 439 -48.10 -7.08 0.36
C SER A 439 -48.82 -6.29 -0.74
N ARG A 440 -48.49 -6.52 -2.02
CA ARG A 440 -49.10 -5.86 -3.19
C ARG A 440 -48.98 -4.32 -3.18
N LEU A 441 -47.98 -3.80 -2.46
CA LEU A 441 -47.65 -2.37 -2.43
C LEU A 441 -46.76 -1.97 -3.60
N SER A 442 -46.03 -2.93 -4.19
CA SER A 442 -45.26 -2.76 -5.42
C SER A 442 -45.62 -3.85 -6.43
N PRO A 443 -45.86 -3.52 -7.72
CA PRO A 443 -46.20 -4.50 -8.75
C PRO A 443 -45.02 -5.40 -9.14
N THR A 444 -43.79 -4.97 -8.83
CA THR A 444 -42.55 -5.69 -9.12
C THR A 444 -41.64 -5.68 -7.91
N ARG A 445 -40.59 -6.51 -7.92
CA ARG A 445 -39.54 -6.50 -6.89
C ARG A 445 -38.60 -5.31 -7.10
N THR A 446 -39.09 -4.11 -6.82
CA THR A 446 -38.34 -2.86 -6.98
C THR A 446 -37.21 -2.77 -5.97
N LYS A 447 -35.98 -2.46 -6.42
CA LYS A 447 -34.84 -2.28 -5.54
C LYS A 447 -35.04 -1.06 -4.64
N CYS A 448 -34.91 -1.27 -3.32
CA CYS A 448 -34.96 -0.21 -2.33
C CYS A 448 -33.56 0.22 -1.90
N SER A 449 -33.37 1.53 -1.68
CA SER A 449 -32.13 2.11 -1.17
C SER A 449 -32.35 2.65 0.24
N VAL A 450 -31.40 2.39 1.14
CA VAL A 450 -31.39 2.98 2.49
C VAL A 450 -30.86 4.40 2.42
N VAL A 451 -31.53 5.33 3.08
CA VAL A 451 -31.18 6.76 3.10
C VAL A 451 -31.41 7.28 4.52
N SER A 452 -30.45 8.05 5.05
CA SER A 452 -30.62 8.66 6.38
C SER A 452 -31.74 9.69 6.38
N SER A 453 -32.32 9.95 7.55
CA SER A 453 -33.34 10.98 7.71
C SER A 453 -32.87 12.37 7.26
N ASP A 454 -31.59 12.69 7.45
CA ASP A 454 -31.00 13.98 7.04
C ASP A 454 -30.76 14.10 5.53
N GLU A 455 -30.40 13.00 4.87
CA GLU A 455 -30.19 12.97 3.43
C GLU A 455 -31.53 13.01 2.66
N TYR A 456 -32.56 12.39 3.24
CA TYR A 456 -33.87 12.31 2.60
C TYR A 456 -34.55 13.69 2.53
N LYS A 457 -34.56 14.28 1.32
CA LYS A 457 -35.20 15.57 1.04
C LYS A 457 -36.32 15.39 0.03
N PRO A 458 -37.60 15.23 0.44
CA PRO A 458 -38.70 14.87 -0.47
C PRO A 458 -38.92 15.89 -1.60
N SER A 459 -38.43 17.12 -1.45
CA SER A 459 -38.46 18.15 -2.49
C SER A 459 -37.52 17.90 -3.67
N ARG A 460 -36.46 17.08 -3.52
CA ARG A 460 -35.49 16.80 -4.59
C ARG A 460 -36.02 15.74 -5.56
N LEU A 461 -35.76 15.93 -6.86
CA LEU A 461 -36.19 15.02 -7.94
C LEU A 461 -35.77 13.55 -7.70
N LYS A 462 -34.57 13.32 -7.15
CA LYS A 462 -34.06 11.97 -6.82
C LYS A 462 -35.05 11.18 -5.94
N PHE A 463 -35.78 11.82 -5.04
CA PHE A 463 -36.65 11.15 -4.07
C PHE A 463 -38.13 11.08 -4.48
N ARG A 464 -38.51 11.65 -5.64
CA ARG A 464 -39.91 11.62 -6.11
C ARG A 464 -40.36 10.28 -6.67
N SER A 465 -39.41 9.46 -7.11
CA SER A 465 -39.65 8.12 -7.68
C SER A 465 -38.66 7.12 -7.08
N GLY A 466 -39.05 5.85 -7.01
CA GLY A 466 -38.23 4.77 -6.47
C GLY A 466 -38.62 4.35 -5.05
N CYS A 467 -37.81 3.48 -4.44
CA CYS A 467 -38.06 2.93 -3.10
C CYS A 467 -36.96 3.35 -2.12
N TRP A 468 -37.34 3.96 -1.01
CA TRP A 468 -36.45 4.51 0.00
C TRP A 468 -36.77 3.94 1.38
N ILE A 469 -35.76 3.42 2.07
CA ILE A 469 -35.84 2.91 3.44
C ILE A 469 -35.27 3.99 4.35
N ILE A 470 -36.11 4.59 5.20
CA ILE A 470 -35.75 5.72 6.05
C ILE A 470 -35.85 5.30 7.53
N PRO A 471 -34.75 5.21 8.27
CA PRO A 471 -34.77 5.01 9.72
C PRO A 471 -35.58 6.12 10.42
N SER A 472 -36.44 5.75 11.37
CA SER A 472 -37.35 6.68 12.04
C SER A 472 -36.70 7.44 13.20
N GLU A 473 -35.61 6.93 13.73
CA GLU A 473 -34.88 7.46 14.88
C GLU A 473 -33.41 7.70 14.54
N GLU A 474 -32.82 8.76 15.09
CA GLU A 474 -31.39 9.05 14.97
C GLU A 474 -30.52 7.96 15.64
N SER A 475 -31.05 7.25 16.64
CA SER A 475 -30.36 6.19 17.39
C SER A 475 -30.68 4.76 16.90
N CYS A 476 -31.11 4.60 15.65
CA CYS A 476 -31.37 3.29 15.06
C CYS A 476 -30.07 2.46 15.02
N THR A 477 -30.11 1.23 15.56
CA THR A 477 -29.03 0.24 15.37
C THR A 477 -29.49 -0.83 14.39
N SER A 478 -28.53 -1.60 13.87
CA SER A 478 -28.77 -2.74 12.98
C SER A 478 -29.71 -3.80 13.59
N GLU A 479 -29.88 -3.80 14.91
CA GLU A 479 -30.70 -4.77 15.67
C GLU A 479 -32.03 -4.16 16.13
N LYS A 480 -32.07 -2.84 16.35
CA LYS A 480 -33.22 -2.13 16.89
C LYS A 480 -33.50 -0.87 16.06
N CYS A 481 -34.43 -1.01 15.13
CA CYS A 481 -34.79 0.09 14.24
C CYS A 481 -36.24 0.01 13.77
N THR A 482 -36.92 1.14 13.79
CA THR A 482 -38.18 1.35 13.08
C THR A 482 -37.89 2.11 11.79
N MET A 483 -38.40 1.63 10.67
CA MET A 483 -38.12 2.15 9.33
C MET A 483 -39.42 2.49 8.61
N ARG A 484 -39.46 3.68 8.02
CA ARG A 484 -40.51 4.12 7.10
C ARG A 484 -40.08 3.81 5.68
N ILE A 485 -40.95 3.14 4.94
CA ILE A 485 -40.71 2.81 3.54
C ILE A 485 -41.47 3.80 2.66
N ILE A 486 -40.73 4.59 1.88
CA ILE A 486 -41.30 5.50 0.89
C ILE A 486 -41.21 4.85 -0.48
N PHE A 487 -42.33 4.70 -1.17
CA PHE A 487 -42.40 4.20 -2.54
C PHE A 487 -43.08 5.25 -3.43
N ASP A 488 -42.37 5.69 -4.48
CA ASP A 488 -42.83 6.72 -5.43
C ASP A 488 -43.39 7.98 -4.74
N GLY A 489 -42.66 8.45 -3.73
CA GLY A 489 -42.98 9.66 -2.98
C GLY A 489 -44.10 9.51 -1.93
N LYS A 490 -44.64 8.31 -1.72
CA LYS A 490 -45.67 8.03 -0.71
C LYS A 490 -45.16 7.06 0.34
N GLU A 491 -45.55 7.27 1.60
CA GLU A 491 -45.31 6.29 2.66
C GLU A 491 -46.13 5.03 2.39
N ALA A 492 -45.44 3.91 2.18
CA ALA A 492 -46.04 2.64 1.81
C ALA A 492 -46.25 1.73 3.02
N LEU A 493 -45.25 1.67 3.92
CA LEU A 493 -45.26 0.73 5.04
C LEU A 493 -44.32 1.17 6.16
N ASN A 494 -44.68 0.80 7.40
CA ASN A 494 -43.82 0.87 8.57
C ASN A 494 -43.31 -0.53 8.92
N ILE A 495 -41.99 -0.68 8.95
CA ILE A 495 -41.30 -1.93 9.25
C ILE A 495 -40.45 -1.72 10.50
N TYR A 496 -40.45 -2.67 11.42
CA TYR A 496 -39.56 -2.63 12.58
C TYR A 496 -38.80 -3.93 12.75
N THR A 497 -37.64 -3.84 13.39
CA THR A 497 -36.85 -5.02 13.73
C THR A 497 -37.43 -5.69 14.98
N ARG A 498 -37.42 -7.03 14.99
CA ARG A 498 -37.75 -7.87 16.14
C ARG A 498 -36.67 -8.91 16.34
N GLY A 499 -36.34 -9.18 17.59
CA GLY A 499 -35.29 -10.11 18.00
C GLY A 499 -34.16 -9.39 18.72
N GLU A 500 -33.35 -10.16 19.46
CA GLU A 500 -32.17 -9.65 20.16
C GLU A 500 -31.00 -10.59 19.89
N LEU A 501 -29.86 -10.04 19.49
CA LEU A 501 -28.64 -10.80 19.24
C LEU A 501 -27.88 -11.04 20.54
N ASN A 502 -28.38 -11.96 21.34
CA ASN A 502 -27.69 -12.44 22.54
C ASN A 502 -26.62 -13.48 22.20
N PHE A 503 -25.67 -13.14 21.33
CA PHE A 503 -24.51 -13.97 21.05
C PHE A 503 -23.36 -13.57 21.96
N PRO A 504 -23.13 -14.29 23.07
CA PRO A 504 -21.99 -13.98 23.90
C PRO A 504 -20.72 -14.41 23.16
N PHE A 505 -19.68 -13.58 23.26
CA PHE A 505 -18.38 -13.91 22.69
C PHE A 505 -17.83 -15.22 23.31
N GLU A 506 -18.05 -15.38 24.62
CA GLU A 506 -17.71 -16.58 25.40
C GLU A 506 -18.92 -17.27 26.03
N LYS A 507 -18.72 -18.50 26.53
CA LYS A 507 -19.80 -19.32 27.09
C LYS A 507 -20.22 -18.81 28.47
N LEU A 508 -21.48 -18.39 28.62
CA LEU A 508 -21.99 -17.84 29.90
C LEU A 508 -22.51 -18.89 30.91
N LYS A 509 -22.87 -20.11 30.47
CA LYS A 509 -23.44 -21.18 31.32
C LYS A 509 -22.96 -22.56 30.89
N TYR A 510 -22.69 -23.50 31.81
CA TYR A 510 -22.22 -24.85 31.46
C TYR A 510 -23.23 -25.65 30.61
N ASN A 511 -24.51 -25.61 30.98
CA ASN A 511 -25.58 -26.44 30.40
C ASN A 511 -26.40 -25.73 29.31
N THR A 512 -25.86 -24.68 28.70
CA THR A 512 -26.53 -24.03 27.57
C THR A 512 -26.26 -24.79 26.28
N THR A 513 -27.32 -25.01 25.49
CA THR A 513 -27.23 -25.51 24.11
C THR A 513 -26.80 -24.44 23.12
N MET A 514 -26.75 -23.17 23.57
CA MET A 514 -26.32 -22.03 22.77
C MET A 514 -24.80 -21.90 22.78
N ARG A 515 -24.17 -22.14 21.63
CA ARG A 515 -22.72 -21.98 21.45
C ARG A 515 -22.32 -20.50 21.55
N SER A 516 -21.12 -20.22 22.05
CA SER A 516 -20.55 -18.87 21.99
C SER A 516 -19.98 -18.58 20.61
N LEU A 517 -19.77 -17.31 20.26
CA LEU A 517 -19.18 -16.93 18.97
C LEU A 517 -17.78 -17.56 18.79
N LEU A 518 -16.96 -17.57 19.85
CA LEU A 518 -15.62 -18.16 19.77
C LEU A 518 -15.67 -19.67 19.51
N GLN A 519 -16.59 -20.38 20.17
CA GLN A 519 -16.77 -21.82 19.97
C GLN A 519 -17.29 -22.14 18.55
N MET A 520 -18.24 -21.33 18.06
CA MET A 520 -18.73 -21.46 16.68
C MET A 520 -17.60 -21.28 15.66
N ILE A 521 -16.73 -20.28 15.89
CA ILE A 521 -15.57 -20.03 15.03
C ILE A 521 -14.56 -21.19 15.08
N GLU A 522 -14.24 -21.67 16.29
CA GLU A 522 -13.34 -22.81 16.50
C GLU A 522 -13.77 -24.04 15.67
N GLU A 523 -15.03 -24.44 15.82
CA GLU A 523 -15.61 -25.61 15.18
C GLU A 523 -15.66 -25.45 13.65
N THR A 524 -16.13 -24.30 13.17
CA THR A 524 -16.34 -24.05 11.73
C THR A 524 -15.04 -23.80 10.97
N LYS A 525 -14.08 -23.09 11.58
CA LYS A 525 -12.80 -22.74 10.93
C LYS A 525 -11.66 -23.69 11.27
N GLN A 526 -11.89 -24.67 12.16
CA GLN A 526 -10.88 -25.63 12.61
C GLN A 526 -9.64 -24.94 13.20
N ILE A 527 -9.87 -23.82 13.90
CA ILE A 527 -8.81 -23.04 14.53
C ILE A 527 -8.39 -23.73 15.83
N GLN A 528 -7.09 -23.82 16.08
CA GLN A 528 -6.58 -24.33 17.35
C GLN A 528 -6.57 -23.21 18.39
N ILE A 529 -7.22 -23.46 19.53
CA ILE A 529 -7.29 -22.54 20.66
C ILE A 529 -6.33 -23.00 21.76
N GLN A 530 -5.52 -22.08 22.27
CA GLN A 530 -4.63 -22.31 23.41
C GLN A 530 -4.74 -21.17 24.44
N GLU A 531 -4.93 -21.50 25.71
CA GLU A 531 -5.01 -20.51 26.78
C GLU A 531 -3.66 -19.79 27.00
N ILE A 532 -3.70 -18.48 27.22
CA ILE A 532 -2.54 -17.63 27.46
C ILE A 532 -2.62 -17.08 28.89
N GLN A 533 -1.81 -17.62 29.80
CA GLN A 533 -1.89 -17.28 31.23
C GLN A 533 -0.87 -16.24 31.69
N SER A 534 0.13 -15.93 30.87
CA SER A 534 1.24 -15.05 31.24
C SER A 534 1.78 -14.21 30.08
N LEU A 535 2.51 -13.16 30.43
CA LEU A 535 3.25 -12.33 29.46
C LEU A 535 4.21 -13.17 28.61
N THR A 536 4.95 -14.08 29.24
CA THR A 536 5.90 -14.96 28.57
C THR A 536 5.21 -15.85 27.55
N SER A 537 4.06 -16.45 27.90
CA SER A 537 3.28 -17.26 26.96
C SER A 537 2.71 -16.43 25.80
N ALA A 538 2.23 -15.21 26.07
CA ALA A 538 1.69 -14.31 25.04
C ALA A 538 2.78 -13.92 24.03
N LYS A 539 3.95 -13.51 24.52
CA LYS A 539 5.12 -13.19 23.70
C LYS A 539 5.56 -14.39 22.87
N PHE A 540 5.72 -15.55 23.53
CA PHE A 540 6.15 -16.76 22.84
C PHE A 540 5.18 -17.14 21.71
N PHE A 541 3.88 -17.09 21.97
CA PHE A 541 2.86 -17.37 20.97
C PHE A 541 2.94 -16.42 19.78
N LEU A 542 2.93 -15.09 20.03
CA LEU A 542 3.01 -14.09 18.97
C LEU A 542 4.35 -14.13 18.23
N THR A 543 5.45 -14.57 18.83
CA THR A 543 6.73 -14.67 18.11
C THR A 543 6.80 -15.96 17.29
N LYS A 544 6.26 -17.09 17.78
CA LYS A 544 6.39 -18.40 17.13
C LYS A 544 5.32 -18.70 16.08
N LYS A 545 4.08 -18.24 16.29
CA LYS A 545 2.97 -18.50 15.37
C LYS A 545 2.85 -17.36 14.37
N LYS A 546 3.33 -17.57 13.13
CA LYS A 546 3.40 -16.51 12.11
C LYS A 546 2.04 -15.85 11.84
N GLU A 547 1.00 -16.65 11.69
CA GLU A 547 -0.40 -16.20 11.50
C GLU A 547 -1.23 -16.26 12.79
N GLY A 548 -0.60 -16.48 13.95
CA GLY A 548 -1.32 -16.55 15.21
C GLY A 548 -1.72 -15.16 15.71
N ILE A 549 -2.97 -15.03 16.15
CA ILE A 549 -3.49 -13.87 16.89
C ILE A 549 -4.03 -14.33 18.24
N ILE A 550 -4.11 -13.43 19.21
CA ILE A 550 -4.72 -13.71 20.51
C ILE A 550 -6.07 -13.01 20.54
N ALA A 551 -7.13 -13.71 20.95
CA ALA A 551 -8.43 -13.13 21.20
C ALA A 551 -8.78 -13.23 22.69
N GLY A 552 -9.53 -12.27 23.20
CA GLY A 552 -9.97 -12.30 24.59
C GLY A 552 -11.16 -11.40 24.85
N GLN A 553 -11.66 -11.47 26.09
CA GLN A 553 -12.72 -10.62 26.59
C GLN A 553 -12.29 -10.06 27.96
N GLY A 554 -12.36 -8.74 28.10
CA GLY A 554 -11.91 -8.04 29.29
C GLY A 554 -12.88 -6.94 29.72
N CYS A 555 -12.70 -6.40 30.91
CA CYS A 555 -13.45 -5.22 31.35
C CYS A 555 -12.96 -3.96 30.62
N ALA A 556 -13.85 -3.26 29.93
CA ALA A 556 -13.53 -2.04 29.19
C ALA A 556 -12.83 -0.97 30.06
N GLN A 557 -13.24 -0.86 31.33
CA GLN A 557 -12.70 0.07 32.32
C GLN A 557 -11.22 -0.15 32.62
N ASP A 558 -10.74 -1.39 32.51
CA ASP A 558 -9.33 -1.72 32.74
C ASP A 558 -8.53 -1.72 31.43
N LEU A 559 -9.17 -2.13 30.33
CA LEU A 559 -8.53 -2.16 29.02
C LEU A 559 -8.24 -0.74 28.52
N TYR A 560 -9.23 0.15 28.64
CA TYR A 560 -9.27 1.52 28.15
C TYR A 560 -9.76 2.51 29.23
N PRO A 561 -9.02 2.67 30.34
CA PRO A 561 -9.43 3.50 31.47
C PRO A 561 -9.64 4.99 31.12
N GLN A 562 -8.99 5.46 30.04
CA GLN A 562 -9.15 6.82 29.53
C GLN A 562 -10.50 7.07 28.84
N PHE A 563 -11.22 6.00 28.44
CA PHE A 563 -12.52 6.06 27.78
C PHE A 563 -13.65 5.57 28.69
N PHE A 564 -13.36 4.59 29.56
CA PHE A 564 -14.35 3.94 30.41
C PHE A 564 -13.96 4.11 31.87
N ILE A 565 -14.58 5.08 32.52
CA ILE A 565 -14.36 5.34 33.94
C ILE A 565 -15.25 4.40 34.77
N SER A 566 -14.69 3.81 35.82
CA SER A 566 -15.45 3.01 36.77
C SER A 566 -16.22 3.93 37.72
N GLU A 567 -17.54 3.86 37.71
CA GLU A 567 -18.42 4.62 38.61
C GLU A 567 -18.64 3.90 39.95
N TYR A 568 -18.51 2.57 39.96
CA TYR A 568 -18.70 1.76 41.16
C TYR A 568 -17.67 0.62 41.26
N PRO A 569 -17.42 0.08 42.47
CA PRO A 569 -16.54 -1.06 42.66
C PRO A 569 -17.02 -2.28 41.86
N ASN A 570 -16.08 -3.03 41.29
CA ASN A 570 -16.35 -4.22 40.46
C ASN A 570 -17.17 -3.95 39.19
N GLN A 571 -17.27 -2.71 38.71
CA GLN A 571 -17.82 -2.45 37.38
C GLN A 571 -16.97 -3.15 36.30
N CYS A 572 -17.65 -3.86 35.40
CA CYS A 572 -17.04 -4.49 34.25
C CYS A 572 -18.02 -4.47 33.09
N THR A 573 -17.72 -3.67 32.08
CA THR A 573 -18.38 -3.75 30.79
C THR A 573 -17.60 -4.74 29.93
N PRO A 574 -18.15 -5.92 29.61
CA PRO A 574 -17.42 -6.91 28.83
C PRO A 574 -17.11 -6.38 27.43
N LEU A 575 -15.84 -6.39 27.04
CA LEU A 575 -15.37 -5.89 25.76
C LEU A 575 -14.44 -6.93 25.11
N PRO A 576 -14.88 -7.58 24.03
CA PRO A 576 -14.04 -8.47 23.23
C PRO A 576 -12.95 -7.69 22.50
N PHE A 577 -11.76 -8.30 22.39
CA PHE A 577 -10.60 -7.69 21.76
C PHE A 577 -9.67 -8.73 21.12
N ILE A 578 -8.84 -8.25 20.19
CA ILE A 578 -7.80 -9.01 19.51
C ILE A 578 -6.46 -8.35 19.82
N VAL A 579 -5.46 -9.17 20.13
CA VAL A 579 -4.04 -8.82 20.19
C VAL A 579 -3.30 -9.53 19.06
N ASP A 580 -2.63 -8.76 18.21
CA ASP A 580 -2.01 -9.29 16.98
C ASP A 580 -0.59 -8.79 16.75
N GLY A 581 0.01 -8.14 17.76
CA GLY A 581 1.38 -7.65 17.70
C GLY A 581 1.89 -7.30 19.10
N VAL A 582 3.22 -7.27 19.26
CA VAL A 582 3.88 -6.96 20.53
C VAL A 582 4.99 -5.95 20.32
N LYS A 583 5.10 -4.99 21.24
CA LYS A 583 6.14 -3.95 21.29
C LYS A 583 6.80 -3.96 22.66
N GLU A 584 8.12 -3.89 22.68
CA GLU A 584 8.89 -3.67 23.91
C GLU A 584 9.52 -2.28 23.88
N LEU A 585 9.33 -1.52 24.96
CA LEU A 585 9.88 -0.18 25.10
C LEU A 585 10.21 0.06 26.57
N ASP A 586 11.46 0.44 26.87
CA ASP A 586 11.94 0.75 28.22
C ASP A 586 11.63 -0.33 29.26
N GLY A 587 11.82 -1.60 28.88
CA GLY A 587 11.53 -2.76 29.72
C GLY A 587 10.03 -3.05 29.95
N LYS A 588 9.13 -2.23 29.39
CA LYS A 588 7.68 -2.44 29.41
C LYS A 588 7.22 -3.13 28.14
N THR A 589 6.21 -3.98 28.26
CA THR A 589 5.60 -4.66 27.12
C THR A 589 4.22 -4.08 26.83
N TYR A 590 4.00 -3.80 25.55
CA TYR A 590 2.76 -3.33 25.00
C TYR A 590 2.29 -4.27 23.89
N PHE A 591 0.98 -4.32 23.68
CA PHE A 591 0.34 -5.15 22.69
C PHE A 591 -0.45 -4.28 21.71
N VAL A 592 -0.34 -4.61 20.43
CA VAL A 592 -1.21 -4.05 19.39
C VAL A 592 -2.58 -4.68 19.58
N THR A 593 -3.55 -3.85 19.92
CA THR A 593 -4.87 -4.28 20.39
C THR A 593 -5.96 -3.61 19.55
N ARG A 594 -6.99 -4.38 19.21
CA ARG A 594 -8.23 -3.90 18.58
C ARG A 594 -9.43 -4.44 19.32
N THR A 595 -10.27 -3.56 19.83
CA THR A 595 -11.55 -3.96 20.41
C THR A 595 -12.65 -3.95 19.35
N GLY A 596 -13.80 -4.55 19.66
CA GLY A 596 -15.01 -4.42 18.85
C GLY A 596 -15.60 -3.00 18.78
N LEU A 597 -14.88 -1.96 19.24
CA LEU A 597 -15.24 -0.55 19.14
C LEU A 597 -14.23 0.29 18.34
N ASP A 598 -13.01 -0.21 18.15
CA ASP A 598 -11.95 0.52 17.42
C ASP A 598 -12.08 0.33 15.90
N ASP A 599 -11.67 1.33 15.12
CA ASP A 599 -11.42 1.16 13.68
C ASP A 599 -10.42 0.02 13.44
N VAL A 600 -10.72 -0.89 12.52
CA VAL A 600 -9.86 -2.05 12.21
C VAL A 600 -8.47 -1.61 11.70
N HIS A 601 -8.36 -0.44 11.08
CA HIS A 601 -7.09 0.13 10.60
C HIS A 601 -6.43 1.12 11.56
N SER A 602 -7.00 1.35 12.75
CA SER A 602 -6.43 2.26 13.76
C SER A 602 -6.23 1.55 15.10
N PRO A 603 -5.42 0.47 15.14
CA PRO A 603 -5.18 -0.26 16.38
C PRO A 603 -4.50 0.59 17.46
N ARG A 604 -4.78 0.24 18.72
CA ARG A 604 -4.19 0.88 19.89
C ARG A 604 -3.03 0.07 20.45
N ILE A 605 -2.02 0.74 20.96
CA ILE A 605 -0.92 0.11 21.70
C ILE A 605 -1.28 0.14 23.18
N VAL A 606 -1.51 -1.03 23.78
CA VAL A 606 -2.03 -1.18 25.14
C VAL A 606 -1.00 -1.89 26.01
N PRO A 607 -0.66 -1.37 27.21
CA PRO A 607 0.29 -2.05 28.08
C PRO A 607 -0.26 -3.39 28.56
N TRP A 608 0.61 -4.39 28.71
CA TRP A 608 0.25 -5.72 29.19
C TRP A 608 -0.54 -5.67 30.52
N THR A 609 -0.17 -4.75 31.42
CA THR A 609 -0.84 -4.59 32.71
C THR A 609 -2.34 -4.33 32.55
N ASN A 610 -2.74 -3.51 31.57
CA ASN A 610 -4.15 -3.21 31.33
C ASN A 610 -4.89 -4.44 30.78
N ILE A 611 -4.28 -5.15 29.82
CA ILE A 611 -4.87 -6.38 29.27
C ILE A 611 -5.03 -7.43 30.38
N LEU A 612 -3.98 -7.67 31.17
CA LEU A 612 -4.00 -8.64 32.25
C LEU A 612 -5.06 -8.29 33.30
N SER A 613 -5.11 -7.03 33.74
CA SER A 613 -6.12 -6.58 34.70
C SER A 613 -7.53 -6.71 34.15
N ALA A 614 -7.75 -6.35 32.88
CA ALA A 614 -9.06 -6.45 32.22
C ALA A 614 -9.55 -7.89 32.12
N VAL A 615 -8.68 -8.82 31.70
CA VAL A 615 -9.00 -10.25 31.61
C VAL A 615 -9.21 -10.85 33.00
N ALA A 616 -8.35 -10.53 33.97
CA ALA A 616 -8.46 -11.07 35.33
C ALA A 616 -9.75 -10.60 36.03
N ARG A 617 -10.11 -9.31 35.89
CA ARG A 617 -11.36 -8.79 36.45
C ARG A 617 -12.57 -9.39 35.74
N HIS A 618 -12.54 -9.48 34.41
CA HIS A 618 -13.62 -10.12 33.65
C HIS A 618 -13.81 -11.55 34.10
N SER A 619 -12.73 -12.34 34.15
CA SER A 619 -12.72 -13.72 34.63
C SER A 619 -13.32 -13.85 36.03
N LYS A 620 -12.93 -12.98 36.98
CA LYS A 620 -13.46 -13.01 38.35
C LYS A 620 -14.98 -12.77 38.43
N LEU A 621 -15.51 -11.90 37.57
CA LEU A 621 -16.92 -11.50 37.56
C LEU A 621 -17.76 -12.36 36.61
N HIS A 622 -17.13 -13.05 35.68
CA HIS A 622 -17.79 -13.91 34.72
C HIS A 622 -18.47 -15.10 35.43
N PRO A 623 -19.71 -15.47 35.09
CA PRO A 623 -20.48 -16.51 35.81
C PRO A 623 -19.77 -17.87 35.92
N LEU A 624 -18.96 -18.21 34.90
CA LEU A 624 -18.21 -19.46 34.85
C LEU A 624 -16.74 -19.35 35.30
N LYS A 625 -16.30 -18.16 35.75
CA LYS A 625 -14.91 -17.89 36.14
C LYS A 625 -13.87 -18.30 35.07
N LEU A 626 -14.18 -18.11 33.80
CA LEU A 626 -13.33 -18.51 32.68
C LEU A 626 -12.20 -17.51 32.47
N TRP A 627 -11.02 -17.99 32.10
CA TRP A 627 -9.90 -17.15 31.71
C TRP A 627 -9.97 -16.79 30.24
N SER A 628 -10.48 -15.60 29.96
CA SER A 628 -10.87 -15.11 28.63
C SER A 628 -9.69 -14.57 27.79
N PHE A 629 -8.63 -15.35 27.60
CA PHE A 629 -7.46 -14.94 26.80
C PHE A 629 -6.79 -16.13 26.11
N TYR A 630 -6.99 -16.21 24.80
CA TYR A 630 -6.67 -17.39 24.00
C TYR A 630 -5.89 -17.07 22.73
N GLY A 631 -4.77 -17.76 22.51
CA GLY A 631 -4.09 -17.79 21.23
C GLY A 631 -4.86 -18.65 20.22
N LEU A 632 -5.08 -18.10 19.04
CA LEU A 632 -5.78 -18.70 17.91
C LEU A 632 -4.78 -18.93 16.77
N ASN A 633 -4.71 -20.14 16.22
CA ASN A 633 -3.80 -20.47 15.12
C ASN A 633 -4.31 -21.57 14.19
#